data_AF-A0A1Y1Q539-F1
#
_entry.id   AF-A0A1Y1Q539-F1
#
_cell.length_a   1.000
_cell.length_b   1.000
_cell.length_c   1.000
_cell.angle_alpha   90.00
_cell.angle_beta   90.00
_cell.angle_gamma   90.00
#
_symmetry.space_group_name_H-M   'P 1'
#
loop_
_entity.id
_entity.type
_entity.pdbx_description
1 polymer ?
#
loop_
_entity_poly.entity_id
_entity_poly.type
_entity_poly.pdbx_seq_one_letter_code
_entity_poly.pdbx_strand_id
1 'polypeptide(L)'
;MVRKIKLMPDYQCYPLWALEEEEPANLNPQTLPLSLETVWRLEDWAKMFDSWMDWDAPTSSSEPSVKAVVAFDVATAETRIGT
;
A
#
# COMPACT_ATOMS: atom_id res chain seq x y z
N MET A 1 -14.93 -8.84 19.16
CA MET A 1 -14.27 -7.54 19.42
C MET A 1 -14.02 -6.91 18.05
N VAL A 2 -14.25 -5.60 17.90
CA VAL A 2 -13.95 -4.90 16.63
C VAL A 2 -12.50 -4.46 16.70
N ARG A 3 -11.70 -4.78 15.66
CA ARG A 3 -10.30 -4.37 15.56
C ARG A 3 -10.20 -3.01 14.84
N LYS A 4 -9.50 -2.05 15.44
CA LYS A 4 -9.08 -0.79 14.80
C LYS A 4 -7.83 -1.01 13.95
N ILE A 5 -7.95 -0.69 12.68
CA ILE A 5 -6.86 -0.75 11.70
C ILE A 5 -6.67 0.65 11.11
N LYS A 6 -5.43 1.13 11.08
CA LYS A 6 -5.04 2.34 10.36
C LYS A 6 -4.56 1.97 8.96
N LEU A 7 -5.06 2.69 7.96
CA LEU A 7 -4.63 2.61 6.57
C LEU A 7 -3.58 3.70 6.32
N MET A 8 -2.32 3.30 6.16
CA MET A 8 -1.19 4.22 5.96
C MET A 8 -0.01 3.44 5.39
N PRO A 9 0.60 3.88 4.28
CA PRO A 9 1.82 3.26 3.78
C PRO A 9 3.00 3.71 4.64
N ASP A 10 3.98 2.84 4.78
CA ASP A 10 5.28 3.16 5.38
C ASP A 10 6.34 2.37 4.62
N TYR A 11 7.59 2.81 4.74
CA TYR A 11 8.72 2.26 4.01
C TYR A 11 8.84 0.75 4.17
N GLN A 12 8.73 0.02 3.07
CA GLN A 12 8.81 -1.44 3.02
C GLN A 12 7.84 -2.17 3.96
N CYS A 13 6.69 -1.56 4.28
CA CYS A 13 5.66 -2.12 5.15
C CYS A 13 4.37 -2.41 4.41
N TYR A 14 3.50 -3.25 4.99
CA TYR A 14 2.12 -3.34 4.53
C TYR A 14 1.38 -2.05 4.90
N PRO A 15 0.36 -1.64 4.14
CA PRO A 15 -0.32 -0.36 4.37
C PRO A 15 -1.35 -0.43 5.52
N LEU A 16 -1.37 -1.50 6.32
CA LEU A 16 -2.33 -1.72 7.38
C LEU A 16 -1.63 -1.85 8.73
N TRP A 17 -2.11 -1.12 9.73
CA TRP A 17 -1.52 -1.08 11.07
C TRP A 17 -2.55 -1.42 12.13
N ALA A 18 -2.27 -2.40 12.99
CA ALA A 18 -3.09 -2.67 14.17
C ALA A 18 -2.87 -1.57 15.21
N LEU A 19 -3.95 -0.97 15.73
CA LEU A 19 -3.86 0.11 16.74
C LEU A 19 -4.23 -0.34 18.16
N GLU A 20 -4.56 -1.61 18.35
CA GLU A 20 -5.11 -2.11 19.63
C GLU A 20 -4.08 -2.81 20.51
N GLU A 21 -2.84 -2.90 20.05
CA GLU A 21 -1.72 -3.49 20.80
C GLU A 21 -0.91 -2.38 21.48
N GLU A 22 -0.08 -2.76 22.46
CA GLU A 22 0.85 -1.82 23.14
C GLU A 22 1.81 -1.16 22.14
N GLU A 23 2.09 -1.84 21.03
CA GLU A 23 2.87 -1.33 19.90
C GLU A 23 2.10 -1.54 18.58
N PRO A 24 2.03 -0.53 17.68
CA PRO A 24 1.40 -0.70 16.38
C PRO A 24 2.07 -1.81 15.56
N ALA A 25 1.28 -2.78 15.07
CA ALA A 25 1.80 -3.92 14.32
C ALA A 25 1.52 -3.79 12.80
N ASN A 26 2.56 -4.07 11.99
CA ASN A 26 2.47 -4.15 10.52
C ASN A 26 1.61 -5.37 10.11
N LEU A 27 0.39 -5.13 9.64
CA LEU A 27 -0.59 -6.18 9.34
C LEU A 27 -0.53 -6.61 7.87
N ASN A 28 -0.27 -7.90 7.64
CA ASN A 28 -0.36 -8.50 6.31
C ASN A 28 -1.83 -8.56 5.84
N PRO A 29 -2.24 -7.87 4.76
CA PRO A 29 -3.61 -7.86 4.27
C PRO A 29 -4.12 -9.25 3.84
N GLN A 30 -3.23 -10.16 3.40
CA GLN A 30 -3.56 -11.54 3.01
C GLN A 30 -4.09 -12.38 4.18
N THR A 31 -3.85 -11.97 5.42
CA THR A 31 -4.29 -12.68 6.63
C THR A 31 -5.66 -12.21 7.13
N LEU A 32 -6.22 -11.17 6.53
CA LEU A 32 -7.49 -10.57 6.92
C LEU A 32 -8.63 -11.06 6.01
N PRO A 33 -9.88 -11.05 6.48
CA PRO A 33 -11.05 -11.42 5.68
C PRO A 33 -11.44 -10.29 4.69
N LEU A 34 -10.50 -9.88 3.84
CA LEU A 34 -10.70 -8.87 2.80
C LEU A 34 -10.93 -9.56 1.45
N SER A 35 -11.56 -8.83 0.51
CA SER A 35 -11.62 -9.32 -0.87
C SER A 35 -10.22 -9.36 -1.49
N LEU A 36 -10.00 -10.30 -2.40
CA LEU A 36 -8.74 -10.42 -3.13
C LEU A 36 -8.36 -9.11 -3.87
N GLU A 37 -9.36 -8.44 -4.45
CA GLU A 37 -9.20 -7.12 -5.07
C GLU A 37 -8.67 -6.07 -4.08
N THR A 38 -9.24 -6.01 -2.88
CA THR A 38 -8.80 -5.06 -1.84
C THR A 38 -7.35 -5.32 -1.45
N VAL A 39 -7.00 -6.60 -1.25
CA VAL A 39 -5.63 -7.00 -0.91
C VAL A 39 -4.64 -6.57 -1.99
N TRP A 40 -4.94 -6.83 -3.26
CA TRP A 40 -4.08 -6.40 -4.36
C TRP A 40 -3.90 -4.89 -4.43
N ARG A 41 -4.99 -4.13 -4.30
CA ARG A 41 -4.93 -2.66 -4.32
C ARG A 41 -4.08 -2.10 -3.19
N LEU A 42 -4.14 -2.72 -2.01
CA LEU A 42 -3.30 -2.36 -0.87
C LEU A 42 -1.81 -2.66 -1.15
N GLU A 43 -1.50 -3.83 -1.68
CA GLU A 43 -0.12 -4.20 -2.05
C GLU A 43 0.46 -3.29 -3.13
N ASP A 44 -0.33 -2.95 -4.16
CA ASP A 44 0.12 -2.08 -5.24
C ASP A 44 0.30 -0.63 -4.76
N TRP A 45 -0.53 -0.19 -3.81
CA TRP A 45 -0.36 1.11 -3.16
C TRP A 45 0.96 1.20 -2.39
N ALA A 46 1.28 0.17 -1.59
CA ALA A 46 2.55 0.10 -0.86
C ALA A 46 3.76 0.09 -1.81
N LYS A 47 3.71 -0.70 -2.89
CA LYS A 47 4.77 -0.72 -3.92
C LYS A 47 4.96 0.64 -4.59
N MET A 48 3.85 1.32 -4.93
CA MET A 48 3.94 2.66 -5.52
C MET A 48 4.58 3.65 -4.53
N PHE A 49 4.21 3.57 -3.26
CA PHE A 49 4.80 4.40 -2.21
C PHE A 49 6.31 4.18 -2.08
N ASP A 50 6.80 2.94 -2.20
CA ASP A 50 8.23 2.65 -2.15
C ASP A 50 8.98 3.03 -3.45
N SER A 51 8.27 3.11 -4.58
CA SER A 51 8.88 3.18 -5.92
C SER A 51 9.64 4.47 -6.26
N TRP A 52 9.37 5.57 -5.55
CA TRP A 52 10.01 6.86 -5.82
C TRP A 52 11.25 7.11 -4.95
N MET A 53 11.48 6.26 -3.95
CA MET A 53 12.61 6.36 -3.04
C MET A 53 13.85 5.71 -3.66
N ASP A 54 14.97 6.45 -3.66
CA ASP A 54 16.29 5.89 -3.86
C ASP A 54 16.81 5.34 -2.51
N TRP A 55 16.84 4.01 -2.40
CA TRP A 55 17.24 3.34 -1.16
C TRP A 55 18.73 3.41 -0.88
N ASP A 56 19.56 3.56 -1.92
CA ASP A 56 21.01 3.67 -1.79
C ASP A 56 21.43 5.12 -1.50
N ALA A 57 20.65 6.09 -1.99
CA ALA A 57 20.87 7.52 -1.77
C ALA A 57 19.54 8.27 -1.52
N PRO A 58 18.96 8.21 -0.30
CA PRO A 58 17.64 8.80 0.00
C PRO A 58 17.53 10.31 -0.25
N THR A 59 18.65 11.03 -0.21
CA THR A 59 18.71 12.46 -0.53
C THR A 59 18.58 12.76 -2.02
N SER A 60 18.73 11.74 -2.87
CA SER A 60 18.60 11.80 -4.33
C SER A 60 17.23 11.33 -4.81
N SER A 61 16.36 10.89 -3.90
CA SER A 61 14.98 10.51 -4.20
C SER A 61 14.23 11.67 -4.87
N SER A 62 13.44 11.34 -5.88
CA SER A 62 12.63 12.29 -6.63
C SER A 62 11.17 11.90 -6.52
N GLU A 63 10.30 12.87 -6.20
CA GLU A 63 8.86 12.62 -6.11
C GLU A 63 8.31 11.98 -7.40
N PRO A 64 7.32 11.07 -7.29
CA PRO A 64 6.71 10.47 -8.47
C PRO A 64 6.02 11.54 -9.31
N SER A 65 6.16 11.43 -10.63
CA SER A 65 5.46 12.34 -11.56
C SER A 65 3.93 12.23 -11.41
N VAL A 66 3.21 13.31 -11.72
CA VAL A 66 1.73 13.32 -11.74
C VAL A 66 1.17 12.19 -12.60
N LYS A 67 1.82 11.85 -13.72
CA LYS A 67 1.43 10.73 -14.58
C LYS A 67 1.51 9.38 -13.86
N ALA A 68 2.53 9.18 -13.02
CA ALA A 68 2.70 7.95 -12.24
C ALA A 68 1.61 7.82 -11.16
N VAL A 69 1.27 8.93 -10.49
CA VAL A 69 0.18 8.98 -9.50
C VAL A 69 -1.18 8.72 -10.16
N VAL A 70 -1.48 9.36 -11.29
CA VAL A 70 -2.75 9.14 -12.01
C VAL A 70 -2.85 7.72 -12.56
N ALA A 71 -1.74 7.10 -12.96
CA ALA A 71 -1.75 5.71 -13.43
C ALA A 71 -2.21 4.72 -12.34
N PHE A 72 -1.96 4.99 -11.06
CA PHE A 72 -2.49 4.16 -9.97
C PHE A 72 -4.02 4.21 -9.88
N ASP A 73 -4.60 5.42 -10.00
CA ASP A 73 -6.06 5.60 -9.96
C ASP A 73 -6.77 4.99 -11.20
N VAL A 74 -6.09 4.95 -12.35
CA VAL A 74 -6.65 4.43 -13.61
C VAL A 74 -6.44 2.91 -13.75
N ALA A 75 -5.25 2.40 -13.42
CA ALA A 75 -4.95 0.96 -13.51
C ALA A 75 -5.80 0.11 -12.55
N THR A 76 -6.25 0.69 -11.44
CA THR A 76 -7.17 0.04 -10.48
C THR A 76 -8.61 -0.05 -10.98
N ALA A 77 -8.99 0.62 -12.07
CA ALA A 77 -10.31 0.51 -12.70
C ALA A 77 -10.36 -0.48 -13.88
N GLU A 78 -9.25 -0.64 -14.61
CA GLU A 78 -9.23 -1.41 -15.87
C GLU A 78 -8.48 -2.75 -15.79
N THR A 79 -7.70 -3.00 -14.74
CA THR A 79 -6.92 -4.24 -14.62
C THR A 79 -7.72 -5.31 -13.87
N ARG A 80 -8.39 -6.19 -14.63
CA ARG A 80 -8.94 -7.51 -14.25
C ARG A 80 -10.46 -7.64 -14.05
N ILE A 81 -11.25 -6.99 -14.90
CA ILE A 81 -12.48 -7.63 -15.41
C ILE A 81 -12.07 -8.40 -16.68
N GLY A 82 -11.40 -9.54 -16.51
CA GLY A 82 -10.86 -10.27 -17.65
C GLY A 82 -9.99 -11.45 -17.28
N THR A 83 -10.61 -12.47 -16.70
CA THR A 83 -10.48 -13.92 -17.01
C THR A 83 -11.52 -14.67 -16.22
#